data_AF-A0A508Z2T5-F1
#
_entry.id   AF-A0A508Z2T5-F1
#
_cell.length_a   1.000
_cell.length_b   1.000
_cell.length_c   1.000
_cell.angle_alpha   90.00
_cell.angle_beta   90.00
_cell.angle_gamma   90.00
#
_symmetry.space_group_name_H-M   'P 1'
#
loop_
_entity.id
_entity.type
_entity.pdbx_description
1 polymer ?
#
loop_
_entity_poly.entity_id
_entity_poly.type
_entity_poly.pdbx_seq_one_letter_code
_entity_poly.pdbx_strand_id
1 'polypeptide(L)'
;MKKRLTYHLDIIGHYLLVGWLLFIAITIMVSLLTYIVMDANPTFIHQIVTGLSDKFAEPKDNLHAFWMILLNNERVALGLMLISMIPIPFLYWLSYVVTCASVGLVMGVYAAKMGLSGALAAFALGILPHGILEMSALIIGVTLAAQVNRALRHSIKRFFSDAHYEKSPLDVKAIALQYVCIVVPMIAVAALIEGFVTPVLLRLIVH
;
A
#
# COMPACT_ATOMS: atom_id res chain seq x y z
N MET A 1 23.29 21.61 8.72
CA MET A 1 22.83 20.30 8.19
C MET A 1 21.97 19.50 9.16
N LYS A 2 22.30 19.41 10.47
CA LYS A 2 21.52 18.66 11.47
C LYS A 2 20.01 19.00 11.55
N LYS A 3 19.63 20.28 11.41
CA LYS A 3 18.22 20.73 11.46
C LYS A 3 17.33 20.27 10.29
N ARG A 4 17.89 19.90 9.12
CA ARG A 4 17.08 19.40 7.99
C ARG A 4 16.66 17.95 8.19
N LEU A 5 17.52 17.11 8.77
CA LEU A 5 17.21 15.68 8.96
C LEU A 5 16.12 15.44 10.01
N THR A 6 16.11 16.21 11.11
CA THR A 6 15.12 16.07 12.18
C THR A 6 13.69 16.40 11.73
N TYR A 7 13.53 17.30 10.74
CA TYR A 7 12.21 17.64 10.20
C TYR A 7 11.57 16.47 9.42
N HIS A 8 12.36 15.51 8.92
CA HIS A 8 11.87 14.39 8.13
C HIS A 8 11.42 13.19 8.97
N LEU A 9 12.03 12.94 10.13
CA LEU A 9 11.74 11.75 10.95
C LEU A 9 10.40 11.85 11.69
N ASP A 10 10.08 13.01 12.29
CA ASP A 10 8.81 13.19 13.01
C ASP A 10 7.59 13.12 12.07
N ILE A 11 7.74 13.64 10.85
CA ILE A 11 6.72 13.54 9.80
C ILE A 11 6.52 12.07 9.40
N ILE A 12 7.60 11.33 9.14
CA ILE A 12 7.51 9.90 8.81
C ILE A 12 6.84 9.13 9.95
N GLY A 13 7.19 9.41 11.21
CA GLY A 13 6.55 8.77 12.38
C GLY A 13 5.04 9.03 12.46
N HIS A 14 4.60 10.26 12.22
CA HIS A 14 3.17 10.59 12.18
C HIS A 14 2.43 9.86 11.05
N TYR A 15 3.01 9.84 9.85
CA TYR A 15 2.41 9.14 8.71
C TYR A 15 2.38 7.63 8.92
N LEU A 16 3.41 7.03 9.54
CA LEU A 16 3.43 5.63 9.93
C LEU A 16 2.30 5.32 10.90
N LEU A 17 2.12 6.12 11.96
CA LEU A 17 1.03 5.94 12.91
C LEU A 17 -0.34 6.01 12.22
N VAL A 18 -0.58 7.09 11.47
CA VAL A 18 -1.86 7.29 10.76
C VAL A 18 -2.09 6.20 9.72
N GLY A 19 -1.06 5.84 8.96
CA GLY A 19 -1.11 4.81 7.94
C GLY A 19 -1.50 3.44 8.53
N TRP A 20 -0.87 3.05 9.64
CA TRP A 20 -1.20 1.80 10.33
C TRP A 20 -2.62 1.81 10.93
N LEU A 21 -3.05 2.93 11.52
CA LEU A 21 -4.43 3.06 12.01
C LEU A 21 -5.44 2.94 10.87
N LEU A 22 -5.18 3.58 9.72
CA LEU A 22 -6.00 3.47 8.52
C LEU A 22 -6.02 2.04 7.98
N PHE A 23 -4.88 1.36 7.94
CA PHE A 23 -4.80 -0.03 7.52
C PHE A 23 -5.72 -0.91 8.37
N ILE A 24 -5.57 -0.86 9.69
CA ILE A 24 -6.39 -1.66 10.62
C ILE A 24 -7.88 -1.33 10.44
N ALA A 25 -8.23 -0.03 10.44
CA ALA A 25 -9.62 0.41 10.32
C ALA A 25 -10.26 -0.04 8.99
N ILE A 26 -9.58 0.18 7.87
CA ILE A 26 -10.09 -0.16 6.53
C ILE A 26 -10.16 -1.68 6.36
N THR A 27 -9.13 -2.41 6.76
CA THR A 27 -9.11 -3.88 6.64
C THR A 27 -10.23 -4.50 7.47
N ILE A 28 -10.47 -4.06 8.71
CA ILE A 28 -11.60 -4.54 9.53
C ILE A 28 -12.93 -4.18 8.89
N MET A 29 -13.11 -2.92 8.48
CA MET A 29 -14.36 -2.44 7.88
C MET A 29 -14.69 -3.21 6.61
N VAL A 30 -13.74 -3.33 5.68
CA VAL A 30 -13.95 -4.03 4.41
C VAL A 30 -14.11 -5.53 4.63
N SER A 31 -13.35 -6.14 5.54
CA SER A 31 -13.51 -7.56 5.89
C SER A 31 -14.91 -7.85 6.43
N LEU A 32 -15.45 -6.99 7.29
CA LEU A 32 -16.81 -7.14 7.82
C LEU A 32 -17.86 -6.96 6.72
N LEU A 33 -17.71 -5.94 5.88
CA LEU A 33 -18.61 -5.70 4.75
C LEU A 33 -18.59 -6.89 3.77
N THR A 34 -17.41 -7.39 3.42
CA THR A 34 -17.27 -8.55 2.55
C THR A 34 -17.90 -9.79 3.18
N TYR A 35 -17.70 -10.04 4.47
CA TYR A 35 -18.32 -11.17 5.17
C TYR A 35 -19.86 -11.10 5.10
N ILE A 36 -20.45 -9.94 5.39
CA ILE A 36 -21.92 -9.73 5.34
C ILE A 36 -22.44 -9.90 3.90
N VAL A 37 -21.76 -9.30 2.92
CA VAL A 37 -22.18 -9.35 1.52
C VAL A 37 -22.00 -10.75 0.92
N MET A 38 -21.06 -11.56 1.43
CA MET A 38 -20.87 -12.93 0.97
C MET A 38 -22.11 -13.81 1.24
N ASP A 39 -22.81 -13.56 2.35
CA ASP A 39 -24.07 -14.26 2.68
C ASP A 39 -25.25 -13.72 1.85
N ALA A 40 -25.33 -12.40 1.68
CA ALA A 40 -26.43 -11.76 0.96
C ALA A 40 -26.34 -11.86 -0.58
N ASN A 41 -25.14 -11.78 -1.14
CA ASN A 41 -24.88 -11.78 -2.58
C ASN A 41 -23.47 -12.33 -2.89
N PRO A 42 -23.28 -13.67 -2.80
CA PRO A 42 -21.99 -14.29 -3.06
C PRO A 42 -21.50 -14.03 -4.49
N THR A 43 -22.40 -13.95 -5.47
CA THR A 43 -22.07 -13.69 -6.88
C THR A 43 -21.34 -12.36 -7.07
N PHE A 44 -21.76 -11.31 -6.35
CA PHE A 44 -21.11 -10.01 -6.41
C PHE A 44 -19.66 -10.06 -5.90
N ILE A 45 -19.42 -10.71 -4.75
CA ILE A 45 -18.06 -10.88 -4.22
C ILE A 45 -17.21 -11.72 -5.17
N HIS A 46 -17.77 -12.79 -5.72
CA HIS A 46 -17.07 -13.60 -6.72
C HIS A 46 -16.66 -12.78 -7.93
N GLN A 47 -17.52 -11.92 -8.47
CA GLN A 47 -17.19 -11.04 -9.60
C GLN A 47 -16.07 -10.04 -9.27
N ILE A 48 -16.04 -9.48 -8.06
CA ILE A 48 -14.95 -8.59 -7.63
C ILE A 48 -13.65 -9.39 -7.54
N VAL A 49 -13.67 -10.56 -6.90
CA VAL A 49 -12.47 -11.40 -6.72
C VAL A 49 -11.94 -11.90 -8.07
N THR A 50 -12.81 -12.34 -8.98
CA THR A 50 -12.38 -12.75 -10.33
C THR A 50 -11.84 -11.57 -11.12
N GLY A 51 -12.50 -10.41 -11.10
CA GLY A 51 -12.02 -9.21 -11.78
C GLY A 51 -10.69 -8.67 -11.23
N LEU A 52 -10.37 -8.95 -9.97
CA LEU A 52 -9.04 -8.72 -9.39
C LEU A 52 -8.05 -9.79 -9.85
N SER A 53 -8.42 -11.07 -9.76
CA SER A 53 -7.57 -12.21 -10.13
C SER A 53 -7.18 -12.21 -11.60
N ASP A 54 -8.09 -11.86 -12.51
CA ASP A 54 -7.85 -11.84 -13.96
C ASP A 54 -6.80 -10.82 -14.38
N LYS A 55 -6.51 -9.83 -13.52
CA LYS A 55 -5.41 -8.87 -13.73
C LYS A 55 -4.04 -9.45 -13.39
N PHE A 56 -3.99 -10.58 -12.68
CA PHE A 56 -2.78 -11.28 -12.29
C PHE A 56 -2.69 -12.58 -13.08
N ALA A 57 -1.82 -12.62 -14.09
CA ALA A 57 -1.53 -13.87 -14.80
C ALA A 57 -1.04 -14.93 -13.81
N GLU A 58 -1.46 -16.18 -13.97
CA GLU A 58 -0.97 -17.27 -13.13
C GLU A 58 0.56 -17.40 -13.27
N PRO A 59 1.31 -17.38 -12.15
CA PRO A 59 2.76 -17.50 -12.21
C PRO A 59 3.18 -18.88 -12.70
N LYS A 60 4.13 -18.92 -13.64
CA LYS A 60 4.74 -20.17 -14.13
C LYS A 60 5.61 -20.85 -13.08
N ASP A 61 6.32 -20.03 -12.28
CA ASP A 61 7.19 -20.45 -11.20
C ASP A 61 7.32 -19.32 -10.14
N ASN A 62 8.04 -19.59 -9.05
CA ASN A 62 8.22 -18.62 -7.96
C ASN A 62 9.02 -17.37 -8.37
N LEU A 63 9.94 -17.49 -9.33
CA LEU A 63 10.71 -16.35 -9.84
C LEU A 63 9.82 -15.42 -10.67
N HIS A 64 8.95 -16.00 -11.49
CA HIS A 64 7.94 -15.28 -12.25
C HIS A 64 6.92 -14.62 -11.30
N ALA A 65 6.49 -15.33 -10.25
CA ALA A 65 5.64 -14.76 -9.19
C ALA A 65 6.30 -13.55 -8.53
N PHE A 66 7.57 -13.69 -8.11
CA PHE A 66 8.35 -12.61 -7.52
C PHE A 66 8.38 -11.36 -8.39
N TRP A 67 8.73 -11.49 -9.68
CA TRP A 67 8.80 -10.33 -10.58
C TRP A 67 7.42 -9.70 -10.82
N MET A 68 6.36 -10.50 -10.95
CA MET A 68 5.00 -9.96 -11.11
C MET A 68 4.56 -9.17 -9.88
N ILE A 69 4.77 -9.72 -8.68
CA ILE A 69 4.43 -9.08 -7.40
C ILE A 69 5.24 -7.79 -7.23
N LEU A 70 6.57 -7.87 -7.41
CA LEU A 70 7.47 -6.72 -7.31
C LEU A 70 7.02 -5.58 -8.24
N LEU A 71 6.83 -5.87 -9.53
CA LEU A 71 6.43 -4.86 -10.50
C LEU A 71 5.03 -4.31 -10.24
N ASN A 72 4.11 -5.14 -9.73
CA ASN A 72 2.78 -4.67 -9.36
C ASN A 72 2.84 -3.68 -8.18
N ASN A 73 3.52 -4.06 -7.11
CA ASN A 73 3.64 -3.23 -5.91
C ASN A 73 4.43 -1.95 -6.17
N GLU A 74 5.47 -2.02 -7.01
CA GLU A 74 6.18 -0.84 -7.51
C GLU A 74 5.29 0.05 -8.36
N ARG A 75 4.42 -0.50 -9.24
CA ARG A 75 3.46 0.32 -9.99
C ARG A 75 2.49 1.05 -9.06
N VAL A 76 2.06 0.41 -7.96
CA VAL A 76 1.23 1.07 -6.94
C VAL A 76 2.01 2.18 -6.23
N ALA A 77 3.26 1.91 -5.85
CA ALA A 77 4.14 2.86 -5.16
C ALA A 77 4.64 4.03 -6.05
N LEU A 78 4.78 3.82 -7.36
CA LEU A 78 5.02 4.88 -8.34
C LEU A 78 3.73 5.63 -8.65
N GLY A 79 2.60 4.92 -8.72
CA GLY A 79 1.28 5.48 -8.96
C GLY A 79 0.92 6.54 -7.92
N LEU A 80 1.16 6.30 -6.63
CA LEU A 80 0.96 7.32 -5.59
C LEU A 80 1.84 8.57 -5.80
N MET A 81 3.06 8.42 -6.34
CA MET A 81 3.96 9.55 -6.62
C MET A 81 3.44 10.36 -7.80
N LEU A 82 2.94 9.71 -8.86
CA LEU A 82 2.34 10.37 -10.01
C LEU A 82 1.03 11.08 -9.63
N ILE A 83 0.15 10.44 -8.87
CA ILE A 83 -1.09 11.04 -8.38
C ILE A 83 -0.79 12.26 -7.49
N SER A 84 0.32 12.24 -6.75
CA SER A 84 0.77 13.39 -5.95
C SER A 84 1.10 14.65 -6.77
N MET A 85 1.29 14.51 -8.09
CA MET A 85 1.46 15.65 -8.99
C MET A 85 0.14 16.31 -9.39
N ILE A 86 -1.00 15.81 -8.92
CA ILE A 86 -2.30 16.48 -9.02
C ILE A 86 -2.47 17.32 -7.75
N PRO A 87 -2.68 18.64 -7.81
CA PRO A 87 -2.62 19.53 -6.65
C PRO A 87 -3.84 19.44 -5.69
N ILE A 88 -4.46 18.27 -5.59
CA ILE A 88 -5.54 17.94 -4.67
C ILE A 88 -4.93 17.29 -3.43
N PRO A 89 -5.09 17.89 -2.23
CA PRO A 89 -4.63 17.29 -0.98
C PRO A 89 -5.19 15.88 -0.78
N PHE A 90 -4.38 15.01 -0.18
CA PHE A 90 -4.74 13.63 0.18
C PHE A 90 -5.06 12.67 -0.96
N LEU A 91 -5.17 13.11 -2.22
CA LEU A 91 -5.51 12.23 -3.34
C LEU A 91 -4.52 11.06 -3.51
N TYR A 92 -3.25 11.28 -3.18
CA TYR A 92 -2.19 10.26 -3.21
C TYR A 92 -2.39 9.12 -2.19
N TRP A 93 -3.30 9.24 -1.22
CA TRP A 93 -3.68 8.14 -0.33
C TRP A 93 -4.56 7.08 -1.03
N LEU A 94 -5.15 7.40 -2.18
CA LEU A 94 -6.13 6.53 -2.85
C LEU A 94 -5.55 5.13 -3.11
N SER A 95 -4.35 5.05 -3.68
CA SER A 95 -3.69 3.77 -3.95
C SER A 95 -3.49 2.94 -2.68
N TYR A 96 -3.05 3.58 -1.59
CA TYR A 96 -2.87 2.91 -0.29
C TYR A 96 -4.20 2.40 0.29
N VAL A 97 -5.26 3.21 0.22
CA VAL A 97 -6.61 2.83 0.68
C VAL A 97 -7.15 1.64 -0.11
N VAL A 98 -6.95 1.62 -1.43
CA VAL A 98 -7.35 0.49 -2.28
C VAL A 98 -6.56 -0.78 -1.93
N THR A 99 -5.27 -0.68 -1.62
CA THR A 99 -4.48 -1.82 -1.14
C THR A 99 -5.01 -2.35 0.21
N CYS A 100 -5.29 -1.46 1.17
CA CYS A 100 -5.88 -1.84 2.47
C CYS A 100 -7.24 -2.54 2.29
N ALA A 101 -8.06 -2.02 1.39
CA ALA A 101 -9.36 -2.60 1.06
C ALA A 101 -9.23 -3.97 0.39
N SER A 102 -8.23 -4.17 -0.47
CA SER A 102 -7.97 -5.47 -1.12
C SER A 102 -7.58 -6.53 -0.08
N VAL A 103 -6.74 -6.17 0.91
CA VAL A 103 -6.42 -7.04 2.05
C VAL A 103 -7.69 -7.35 2.86
N GLY A 104 -8.53 -6.35 3.14
CA GLY A 104 -9.81 -6.53 3.83
C GLY A 104 -10.77 -7.46 3.07
N LEU A 105 -10.85 -7.33 1.75
CA LEU A 105 -11.67 -8.18 0.89
C LEU A 105 -11.24 -9.65 1.00
N VAL A 106 -9.94 -9.93 0.86
CA VAL A 106 -9.39 -11.29 0.97
C VAL A 106 -9.69 -11.86 2.36
N MET A 107 -9.48 -11.07 3.41
CA MET A 107 -9.80 -11.44 4.79
C MET A 107 -11.26 -11.79 5.00
N GLY A 108 -12.18 -10.98 4.47
CA GLY A 108 -13.62 -11.22 4.58
C GLY A 108 -14.06 -12.49 3.84
N VAL A 109 -13.46 -12.78 2.67
CA VAL A 109 -13.70 -14.03 1.93
C VAL A 109 -13.23 -15.24 2.73
N TYR A 110 -12.04 -15.20 3.33
CA TYR A 110 -11.57 -16.29 4.18
C TYR A 110 -12.44 -16.46 5.43
N ALA A 111 -12.90 -15.37 6.04
CA ALA A 111 -13.78 -15.42 7.21
C ALA A 111 -15.12 -16.09 6.88
N ALA A 112 -15.68 -15.79 5.70
CA ALA A 112 -16.93 -16.40 5.25
C ALA A 112 -16.77 -17.90 4.92
N LYS A 113 -15.63 -18.32 4.36
CA LYS A 113 -15.40 -19.70 3.91
C LYS A 113 -14.86 -20.64 4.99
N MET A 114 -13.98 -20.14 5.85
CA MET A 114 -13.21 -20.94 6.81
C MET A 114 -13.45 -20.54 8.26
N GLY A 115 -14.37 -19.59 8.50
CA GLY A 115 -14.60 -19.00 9.82
C GLY A 115 -13.48 -18.05 10.26
N LEU A 116 -13.65 -17.45 11.43
CA LEU A 116 -12.73 -16.44 11.95
C LEU A 116 -11.32 -17.00 12.21
N SER A 117 -11.21 -18.24 12.71
CA SER A 117 -9.92 -18.90 12.95
C SER A 117 -9.15 -19.13 11.65
N GLY A 118 -9.82 -19.61 10.60
CA GLY A 118 -9.23 -19.79 9.28
C GLY A 118 -8.78 -18.47 8.65
N ALA A 119 -9.59 -17.41 8.79
CA ALA A 119 -9.22 -16.07 8.32
C ALA A 119 -8.00 -15.50 9.04
N LEU A 120 -7.93 -15.65 10.37
CA LEU A 120 -6.77 -15.20 11.15
C LEU A 120 -5.51 -16.00 10.79
N ALA A 121 -5.63 -17.30 10.54
CA ALA A 121 -4.52 -18.13 10.08
C ALA A 121 -4.05 -17.70 8.67
N ALA A 122 -4.98 -17.49 7.74
CA ALA A 122 -4.69 -16.99 6.40
C ALA A 122 -4.05 -15.60 6.44
N PHE A 123 -4.46 -14.72 7.36
CA PHE A 123 -3.80 -13.44 7.59
C PHE A 123 -2.37 -13.61 8.08
N ALA A 124 -2.19 -14.36 9.17
CA ALA A 124 -0.92 -14.46 9.87
C ALA A 124 0.17 -15.12 9.01
N LEU A 125 -0.21 -16.09 8.18
CA LEU A 125 0.72 -16.87 7.36
C LEU A 125 0.74 -16.42 5.91
N GLY A 126 -0.40 -15.97 5.39
CA GLY A 126 -0.56 -15.51 4.02
C GLY A 126 -0.08 -14.09 3.82
N ILE A 127 -0.57 -13.15 4.64
CA ILE A 127 -0.46 -11.69 4.41
C ILE A 127 0.60 -11.05 5.30
N LEU A 128 0.58 -11.31 6.60
CA LEU A 128 1.39 -10.61 7.59
C LEU A 128 2.91 -10.64 7.31
N PRO A 129 3.53 -11.75 6.85
CA PRO A 129 4.99 -11.83 6.67
C PRO A 129 5.54 -10.82 5.66
N HIS A 130 4.86 -10.65 4.51
CA HIS A 130 5.24 -9.65 3.50
C HIS A 130 4.53 -8.31 3.73
N GLY A 131 3.30 -8.33 4.22
CA GLY A 131 2.42 -7.17 4.37
C GLY A 131 2.98 -6.12 5.32
N ILE A 132 3.74 -6.51 6.36
CA ILE A 132 4.41 -5.53 7.24
C ILE A 132 5.39 -4.65 6.45
N LEU A 133 6.17 -5.26 5.55
CA LEU A 133 7.15 -4.54 4.75
C LEU A 133 6.46 -3.74 3.63
N GLU A 134 5.51 -4.34 2.92
CA GLU A 134 4.78 -3.66 1.85
C GLU A 134 4.02 -2.44 2.38
N MET A 135 3.21 -2.60 3.44
CA MET A 135 2.43 -1.49 3.99
C MET A 135 3.32 -0.39 4.55
N SER A 136 4.42 -0.75 5.22
CA SER A 136 5.41 0.24 5.67
C SER A 136 6.03 1.00 4.49
N ALA A 137 6.39 0.31 3.41
CA ALA A 137 6.95 0.92 2.20
C ALA A 137 5.95 1.88 1.54
N LEU A 138 4.69 1.48 1.43
CA LEU A 138 3.62 2.32 0.88
C LEU A 138 3.33 3.53 1.75
N ILE A 139 3.33 3.42 3.08
CA ILE A 139 3.16 4.56 3.98
C ILE A 139 4.32 5.56 3.85
N ILE A 140 5.55 5.06 3.75
CA ILE A 140 6.72 5.91 3.45
C ILE A 140 6.53 6.58 2.09
N GLY A 141 6.12 5.83 1.07
CA GLY A 141 5.77 6.36 -0.26
C GLY A 141 4.74 7.49 -0.20
N VAL A 142 3.65 7.30 0.55
CA VAL A 142 2.62 8.32 0.81
C VAL A 142 3.22 9.57 1.48
N THR A 143 4.17 9.39 2.40
CA THR A 143 4.87 10.50 3.05
C THR A 143 5.71 11.31 2.06
N LEU A 144 6.40 10.63 1.13
CA LEU A 144 7.16 11.27 0.05
C LEU A 144 6.22 11.99 -0.92
N ALA A 145 5.14 11.34 -1.34
CA ALA A 145 4.09 11.90 -2.18
C ALA A 145 3.45 13.15 -1.56
N ALA A 146 3.20 13.15 -0.25
CA ALA A 146 2.64 14.29 0.46
C ALA A 146 3.56 15.52 0.38
N GLN A 147 4.88 15.32 0.47
CA GLN A 147 5.88 16.39 0.32
C GLN A 147 5.88 16.96 -1.10
N VAL A 148 5.86 16.09 -2.13
CA VAL A 148 5.76 16.49 -3.54
C VAL A 148 4.47 17.29 -3.78
N ASN A 149 3.33 16.77 -3.33
CA ASN A 149 2.03 17.42 -3.50
C ASN A 149 1.98 18.79 -2.79
N ARG A 150 2.50 18.88 -1.55
CA ARG A 150 2.59 20.14 -0.81
C ARG A 150 3.44 21.17 -1.56
N ALA A 151 4.58 20.75 -2.07
CA ALA A 151 5.47 21.62 -2.84
C ALA A 151 4.82 22.14 -4.13
N LEU A 152 4.12 21.26 -4.86
CA LEU A 152 3.38 21.62 -6.05
C LEU A 152 2.27 22.63 -5.73
N ARG A 153 1.45 22.37 -4.71
CA ARG A 153 0.38 23.29 -4.30
C ARG A 153 0.93 24.67 -3.89
N HIS A 154 2.06 24.72 -3.18
CA HIS A 154 2.73 25.99 -2.86
C HIS A 154 3.24 26.70 -4.12
N SER A 155 3.79 25.96 -5.07
CA SER A 155 4.30 26.52 -6.34
C SER A 155 3.16 27.09 -7.19
N ILE A 156 2.02 26.41 -7.25
CA ILE A 156 0.81 26.90 -7.92
C ILE A 156 0.28 28.15 -7.22
N LYS A 157 0.16 28.14 -5.88
CA LYS A 157 -0.27 29.33 -5.13
C LYS A 157 0.64 30.52 -5.38
N ARG A 158 1.96 30.32 -5.42
CA ARG A 158 2.94 31.35 -5.79
C ARG A 158 2.77 31.86 -7.22
N PHE A 159 2.37 31.01 -8.15
CA PHE A 159 2.13 31.44 -9.53
C PHE A 159 0.90 32.36 -9.63
N PHE A 160 -0.12 32.12 -8.80
CA PHE A 160 -1.37 32.89 -8.78
C PHE A 160 -1.45 34.02 -7.73
N SER A 161 -0.51 34.10 -6.79
CA SER A 161 -0.41 35.15 -5.76
C SER A 161 0.93 35.87 -5.86
N ASP A 162 1.01 37.14 -5.46
CA ASP A 162 2.22 37.96 -5.57
C ASP A 162 3.50 37.25 -5.10
N ALA A 163 4.64 37.64 -5.71
CA ALA A 163 5.95 37.00 -5.63
C ALA A 163 6.56 36.83 -4.21
N HIS A 164 5.87 37.31 -3.17
CA HIS A 164 6.19 37.15 -1.74
C HIS A 164 6.02 35.72 -1.21
N TYR A 165 5.44 34.80 -1.99
CA TYR A 165 5.33 33.41 -1.55
C TYR A 165 6.69 32.68 -1.65
N GLU A 166 7.20 32.19 -0.52
CA GLU A 166 8.50 31.51 -0.46
C GLU A 166 8.54 30.27 -1.36
N LYS A 167 9.71 30.02 -1.99
CA LYS A 167 9.93 28.81 -2.79
C LYS A 167 9.84 27.59 -1.89
N SER A 168 9.07 26.58 -2.30
CA SER A 168 9.02 25.32 -1.57
C SER A 168 10.43 24.73 -1.44
N PRO A 169 10.86 24.32 -0.23
CA PRO A 169 12.18 23.75 0.01
C PRO A 169 12.29 22.28 -0.45
N LEU A 170 11.44 21.82 -1.38
CA LEU A 170 11.44 20.44 -1.83
C LEU A 170 12.77 20.08 -2.50
N ASP A 171 13.43 19.06 -1.94
CA ASP A 171 14.62 18.46 -2.52
C ASP A 171 14.22 17.20 -3.28
N VAL A 172 13.99 17.35 -4.59
CA VAL A 172 13.57 16.26 -5.47
C VAL A 172 14.61 15.12 -5.49
N LYS A 173 15.91 15.45 -5.39
CA LYS A 173 16.97 14.44 -5.35
C LYS A 173 16.89 13.63 -4.06
N ALA A 174 16.65 14.29 -2.93
CA ALA A 174 16.46 13.61 -1.64
C ALA A 174 15.22 12.70 -1.65
N ILE A 175 14.10 13.15 -2.21
CA ILE A 175 12.88 12.33 -2.35
C ILE A 175 13.14 11.11 -3.23
N ALA A 176 13.79 11.29 -4.38
CA ALA A 176 14.12 10.19 -5.28
C ALA A 176 15.07 9.18 -4.61
N LEU A 177 16.08 9.66 -3.89
CA LEU A 177 17.00 8.80 -3.16
C LEU A 177 16.29 8.02 -2.04
N GLN A 178 15.41 8.67 -1.26
CA GLN A 178 14.62 7.99 -0.24
C GLN A 178 13.70 6.92 -0.85
N TYR A 179 13.08 7.20 -1.99
CA TYR A 179 12.26 6.22 -2.68
C TYR A 179 13.09 5.00 -3.12
N VAL A 180 14.20 5.23 -3.84
CA VAL A 180 15.04 4.15 -4.39
C VAL A 180 15.80 3.38 -3.30
N CYS A 181 16.21 4.03 -2.21
CA CYS A 181 16.98 3.38 -1.14
C CYS A 181 16.14 2.80 -0.02
N ILE A 182 14.84 3.13 0.09
CA ILE A 182 13.97 2.67 1.18
C ILE A 182 12.75 1.94 0.62
N VAL A 183 11.95 2.60 -0.21
CA VAL A 183 10.69 2.02 -0.71
C VAL A 183 10.96 0.82 -1.60
N VAL A 184 11.86 0.97 -2.59
CA VAL A 184 12.15 -0.11 -3.55
C VAL A 184 12.71 -1.37 -2.89
N PRO A 185 13.72 -1.29 -1.99
CA PRO A 185 14.23 -2.47 -1.30
C PRO A 185 13.19 -3.13 -0.39
N MET A 186 12.34 -2.35 0.28
CA MET A 186 11.30 -2.91 1.15
C MET A 186 10.24 -3.68 0.34
N ILE A 187 9.80 -3.15 -0.80
CA ILE A 187 8.88 -3.85 -1.70
C ILE A 187 9.54 -5.09 -2.30
N ALA A 188 10.82 -5.03 -2.67
CA ALA A 188 11.56 -6.18 -3.16
C ALA A 188 11.64 -7.31 -2.13
N VAL A 189 11.92 -7.00 -0.86
CA VAL A 189 11.92 -8.00 0.21
C VAL A 189 10.51 -8.53 0.48
N ALA A 190 9.48 -7.68 0.45
CA ALA A 190 8.10 -8.13 0.57
C ALA A 190 7.73 -9.13 -0.55
N ALA A 191 8.07 -8.81 -1.80
CA ALA A 191 7.83 -9.67 -2.95
C ALA A 191 8.60 -10.99 -2.88
N LEU A 192 9.82 -11.00 -2.32
CA LEU A 192 10.56 -12.24 -2.07
C LEU A 192 9.84 -13.12 -1.05
N ILE A 193 9.36 -12.53 0.04
CA ILE A 193 8.59 -13.27 1.06
C ILE A 193 7.29 -13.81 0.44
N GLU A 194 6.57 -13.00 -0.32
CA GLU A 194 5.31 -13.40 -0.95
C GLU A 194 5.49 -14.47 -2.06
N GLY A 195 6.53 -14.36 -2.89
CA GLY A 195 6.78 -15.30 -3.98
C GLY A 195 7.36 -16.65 -3.53
N PHE A 196 8.10 -16.68 -2.41
CA PHE A 196 8.82 -17.89 -1.98
C PHE A 196 8.38 -18.46 -0.64
N VAL A 197 8.03 -17.61 0.34
CA VAL A 197 7.75 -18.03 1.71
C VAL A 197 6.26 -18.22 1.94
N THR A 198 5.43 -17.25 1.52
CA THR A 198 3.96 -17.31 1.66
C THR A 198 3.34 -18.61 1.12
N PRO A 199 3.72 -19.15 -0.06
CA PRO A 199 3.15 -20.40 -0.56
C PRO A 199 3.51 -21.61 0.29
N VAL A 200 4.67 -21.61 0.96
CA VAL A 200 5.09 -22.67 1.89
C VAL A 200 4.29 -22.58 3.18
N LEU A 201 4.11 -21.37 3.72
CA LEU A 201 3.34 -21.14 4.93
C LEU A 201 1.85 -21.49 4.76
N LEU A 202 1.24 -21.13 3.64
CA LEU A 202 -0.18 -21.41 3.38
C LEU A 202 -0.46 -22.92 3.24
N ARG A 203 0.50 -23.73 2.80
CA ARG A 203 0.34 -25.21 2.76
C ARG A 203 0.14 -25.81 4.15
N LEU A 204 0.60 -25.15 5.22
CA LEU A 204 0.42 -25.61 6.60
C LEU A 204 -1.03 -25.52 7.09
N ILE A 205 -1.87 -24.73 6.40
CA ILE A 205 -3.29 -24.51 6.76
C ILE A 205 -4.22 -25.41 5.94
N VAL A 206 -3.78 -25.83 4.75
CA VAL A 206 -4.57 -26.63 3.79
C VAL A 206 -4.30 -28.13 3.97
N HIS A 207 -4.04 -28.57 5.20
CA HIS A 207 -3.92 -29.98 5.57
C HIS A 207 -5.03 -30.38 6.55
#